data_AF-A0A4R1UHQ1-F1
#
_entry.id   AF-A0A4R1UHQ1-F1
#
_cell.length_a   1.000
_cell.length_b   1.000
_cell.length_c   1.000
_cell.angle_alpha   90.00
_cell.angle_beta   90.00
_cell.angle_gamma   90.00
#
_symmetry.space_group_name_H-M   'P 1'
#
loop_
_entity.id
_entity.type
_entity.pdbx_description
1 polymer ?
#
loop_
_entity_poly.entity_id
_entity_poly.type
_entity_poly.pdbx_seq_one_letter_code
_entity_poly.pdbx_strand_id
1 'polypeptide(L)'
;MIKPLSAIFSPREKTRHRWSVASRTIAGTLGAYAVTALGTVAVSLVLAALGVTRSEAVTAATLASYAVFAVVAMAVFHAASPMRAWALLIGAAVPLSLIVWFLGPAR
;
A
#
# COMPACT_ATOMS: atom_id res chain seq x y z
N MET A 1 -45.73 13.24 7.72
CA MET A 1 -44.57 13.67 8.53
C MET A 1 -43.49 12.60 8.42
N ILE A 2 -42.53 12.77 7.49
CA ILE A 2 -41.47 11.77 7.22
C ILE A 2 -40.42 11.93 8.32
N LYS A 3 -40.27 10.92 9.18
CA LYS A 3 -39.24 10.91 10.23
C LYS A 3 -37.86 10.95 9.54
N PRO A 4 -36.95 11.88 9.88
CA PRO A 4 -35.68 11.99 9.20
C PRO A 4 -34.88 10.69 9.41
N LEU A 5 -34.43 10.07 8.30
CA LEU A 5 -33.66 8.82 8.29
C LEU A 5 -32.39 8.89 9.16
N SER A 6 -31.92 10.10 9.46
CA SER A 6 -30.79 10.37 10.35
C SER A 6 -31.01 9.92 11.80
N ALA A 7 -32.26 9.65 12.19
CA ALA A 7 -32.67 9.16 13.51
C ALA A 7 -32.62 7.62 13.66
N ILE A 8 -32.37 6.86 12.59
CA ILE A 8 -32.37 5.38 12.62
C ILE A 8 -30.98 4.82 12.97
N PHE A 9 -29.91 5.48 12.54
CA PHE A 9 -28.55 5.01 12.82
C PHE A 9 -28.07 5.45 14.20
N SER A 10 -27.65 4.48 15.01
CA SER A 10 -27.08 4.77 16.32
C SER A 10 -25.78 5.57 16.18
N PRO A 11 -25.42 6.43 17.15
CA PRO A 11 -24.14 7.15 17.14
C PRO A 11 -22.93 6.22 16.92
N ARG A 12 -23.01 4.96 17.35
CA ARG A 12 -21.97 3.94 17.16
C ARG A 12 -21.79 3.54 15.70
N GLU A 13 -22.87 3.40 14.92
CA GLU A 13 -22.79 3.01 13.50
C GLU A 13 -22.15 4.12 12.65
N LYS A 14 -22.53 5.38 12.89
CA LYS A 14 -21.92 6.54 12.21
C LYS A 14 -20.43 6.61 12.50
N THR A 15 -20.03 6.41 13.76
CA THR A 15 -18.62 6.36 14.17
C THR A 15 -17.87 5.21 13.51
N ARG A 16 -18.42 3.99 13.48
CA ARG A 16 -17.82 2.83 12.79
C ARG A 16 -17.64 3.08 11.29
N HIS A 17 -18.61 3.71 10.65
CA HIS A 17 -18.51 4.05 9.22
C HIS A 17 -17.38 5.06 8.96
N ARG A 18 -17.30 6.13 9.76
CA ARG A 18 -16.21 7.13 9.64
C ARG A 18 -14.84 6.51 9.86
N TRP A 19 -14.69 5.64 10.86
CA TRP A 19 -13.45 4.89 11.10
C TRP A 19 -13.09 3.97 9.94
N SER A 20 -14.08 3.29 9.35
CA SER A 20 -13.86 2.45 8.18
C SER A 20 -13.35 3.26 6.98
N VAL A 21 -13.89 4.46 6.74
CA VAL A 21 -13.43 5.35 5.67
C VAL A 21 -12.03 5.86 5.97
N ALA A 22 -11.77 6.36 7.17
CA ALA A 22 -10.46 6.85 7.59
C ALA A 22 -9.37 5.76 7.43
N SER A 23 -9.65 4.53 7.87
CA SER A 23 -8.73 3.40 7.73
C SER A 23 -8.41 3.08 6.27
N ARG A 24 -9.41 3.11 5.39
CA ARG A 24 -9.21 2.90 3.94
C ARG A 24 -8.39 4.01 3.31
N THR A 25 -8.66 5.27 3.67
CA THR A 25 -7.88 6.40 3.16
C THR A 25 -6.42 6.28 3.57
N ILE A 26 -6.14 5.92 4.82
CA ILE A 26 -4.77 5.67 5.31
C ILE A 26 -4.13 4.51 4.54
N ALA A 27 -4.83 3.39 4.38
CA ALA A 27 -4.31 2.24 3.63
C ALA A 27 -4.01 2.59 2.17
N GLY A 28 -4.93 3.29 1.48
CA GLY A 28 -4.79 3.63 0.06
C GLY A 28 -3.82 4.77 -0.22
N THR A 29 -3.39 5.50 0.81
CA THR A 29 -2.39 6.57 0.70
C THR A 29 -1.06 6.11 1.31
N LEU A 30 -0.93 6.23 2.64
CA LEU A 30 0.29 5.91 3.37
C LEU A 30 0.68 4.44 3.24
N GLY A 31 -0.30 3.53 3.31
CA GLY A 31 -0.05 2.10 3.15
C GLY A 31 0.46 1.73 1.75
N ALA A 32 -0.24 2.19 0.71
CA ALA A 32 0.16 2.02 -0.67
C ALA A 32 1.53 2.65 -0.95
N TYR A 33 1.81 3.83 -0.38
CA TYR A 33 3.10 4.51 -0.52
C TYR A 33 4.22 3.70 0.11
N ALA A 34 4.01 3.21 1.35
CA ALA A 34 5.00 2.41 2.06
C ALA A 34 5.35 1.12 1.29
N VAL A 35 4.35 0.40 0.79
CA VAL A 35 4.56 -0.81 -0.02
C VAL A 35 5.27 -0.49 -1.33
N THR A 36 4.88 0.59 -2.00
CA THR A 36 5.51 1.02 -3.26
C THR A 36 6.97 1.40 -3.04
N ALA A 37 7.26 2.23 -2.03
CA ALA A 37 8.61 2.64 -1.71
C ALA A 37 9.51 1.43 -1.37
N LEU A 38 8.99 0.50 -0.57
CA LEU A 38 9.68 -0.76 -0.28
C LEU A 38 9.92 -1.59 -1.55
N GLY A 39 8.91 -1.66 -2.44
CA GLY A 39 9.02 -2.30 -3.74
C GLY A 39 10.08 -1.66 -4.63
N THR A 40 10.15 -0.33 -4.68
CA THR A 40 11.17 0.43 -5.41
C THR A 40 12.58 0.06 -4.94
N VAL A 41 12.80 -0.04 -3.63
CA VAL A 41 14.07 -0.47 -3.05
C VAL A 41 14.37 -1.92 -3.44
N ALA A 42 13.40 -2.82 -3.28
CA ALA A 42 13.57 -4.24 -3.60
C ALA A 42 13.94 -4.43 -5.08
N VAL A 43 13.23 -3.78 -6.01
CA VAL A 43 13.51 -3.85 -7.45
C VAL A 43 14.87 -3.25 -7.78
N SER A 44 15.24 -2.13 -7.15
CA SER A 44 16.57 -1.52 -7.33
C SER A 44 17.69 -2.47 -6.94
N LEU A 45 17.54 -3.18 -5.80
CA LEU A 45 18.52 -4.17 -5.33
C LEU A 45 18.56 -5.40 -6.24
N VAL A 46 17.42 -5.90 -6.69
CA VAL A 46 17.36 -7.02 -7.64
C VAL A 46 18.05 -6.66 -8.96
N LEU A 47 17.76 -5.49 -9.54
CA LEU A 47 18.41 -5.05 -10.77
C LEU A 47 19.92 -4.87 -10.60
N ALA A 48 20.36 -4.29 -9.48
CA ALA A 48 21.78 -4.17 -9.18
C ALA A 48 22.46 -5.54 -9.02
N ALA A 49 21.79 -6.50 -8.37
CA ALA A 49 22.29 -7.88 -8.24
C ALA A 49 22.38 -8.61 -9.59
N LEU A 50 21.57 -8.22 -10.58
CA LEU A 50 21.64 -8.70 -11.96
C LEU A 50 22.69 -7.97 -12.82
N GLY A 51 23.48 -7.06 -12.24
CA GLY A 51 24.58 -6.36 -12.92
C GLY A 51 24.22 -5.01 -13.55
N VAL A 52 23.00 -4.51 -13.34
CA VAL A 52 22.62 -3.15 -13.78
C VAL A 52 23.36 -2.12 -12.91
N THR A 53 23.81 -1.03 -13.51
CA THR A 53 24.47 0.05 -12.75
C THR A 53 23.50 0.61 -11.71
N ARG A 54 24.01 0.96 -10.52
CA ARG A 54 23.16 1.37 -9.39
C ARG A 54 22.29 2.59 -9.72
N SER A 55 22.82 3.54 -10.49
CA SER A 55 22.10 4.74 -10.93
C SER A 55 20.95 4.39 -11.87
N GLU A 56 21.16 3.51 -12.84
CA GLU A 56 20.12 3.08 -13.77
C GLU A 56 19.06 2.24 -13.07
N ALA A 57 19.47 1.32 -12.20
CA ALA A 57 18.56 0.48 -11.42
C ALA A 57 17.59 1.32 -10.57
N VAL A 58 18.10 2.29 -9.82
CA VAL A 58 17.28 3.18 -8.99
C VAL A 58 16.38 4.08 -9.85
N THR A 59 16.90 4.60 -10.96
CA THR A 59 16.11 5.45 -11.88
C THR A 59 14.94 4.65 -12.49
N ALA A 60 15.21 3.47 -13.03
CA ALA A 60 14.20 2.60 -13.61
C ALA A 60 13.15 2.16 -12.58
N ALA A 61 13.58 1.75 -11.39
CA ALA A 61 12.66 1.37 -10.31
C ALA A 61 11.79 2.56 -9.86
N THR A 62 12.35 3.77 -9.77
CA THR A 62 11.62 4.97 -9.38
C THR A 62 10.56 5.34 -10.42
N LEU A 63 10.88 5.25 -11.72
CA LEU A 63 9.90 5.47 -12.79
C LEU A 63 8.78 4.42 -12.75
N ALA A 64 9.13 3.15 -12.59
CA ALA A 64 8.16 2.07 -12.45
C ALA A 64 7.24 2.25 -11.22
N SER A 65 7.75 2.87 -10.15
CA SER A 65 7.02 3.08 -8.90
C SER A 65 5.72 3.88 -9.07
N TYR A 66 5.63 4.78 -10.05
CA TYR A 66 4.38 5.52 -10.31
C TYR A 66 3.24 4.60 -10.75
N ALA A 67 3.53 3.67 -11.66
CA ALA A 67 2.54 2.69 -12.12
C ALA A 67 2.21 1.70 -10.99
N VAL A 68 3.22 1.24 -10.25
CA VAL A 68 3.02 0.33 -9.10
C VAL A 68 2.16 1.00 -8.03
N PHE A 69 2.42 2.26 -7.67
CA PHE A 69 1.63 3.00 -6.69
C PHE A 69 0.17 3.09 -7.11
N ALA A 70 -0.09 3.45 -8.38
CA ALA A 70 -1.47 3.53 -8.89
C ALA A 70 -2.19 2.18 -8.77
N VAL A 71 -1.55 1.09 -9.20
CA VAL A 71 -2.13 -0.27 -9.11
C VAL A 71 -2.41 -0.67 -7.65
N VAL A 72 -1.45 -0.43 -6.74
CA VAL A 72 -1.60 -0.76 -5.32
C VAL A 72 -2.72 0.07 -4.67
N ALA A 73 -2.77 1.38 -4.95
CA ALA A 73 -3.83 2.25 -4.45
C ALA A 73 -5.21 1.82 -4.98
N MET A 74 -5.32 1.52 -6.28
CA MET A 74 -6.56 1.00 -6.88
C MET A 74 -7.00 -0.31 -6.22
N ALA A 75 -6.08 -1.25 -5.99
CA ALA A 75 -6.38 -2.52 -5.32
C ALA A 75 -6.90 -2.30 -3.88
N VAL A 76 -6.32 -1.36 -3.14
CA VAL A 76 -6.77 -1.01 -1.79
C VAL A 76 -8.17 -0.40 -1.80
N PHE A 77 -8.45 0.54 -2.70
CA PHE A 77 -9.78 1.15 -2.80
C PHE A 77 -10.84 0.19 -3.35
N HIS A 78 -10.43 -0.79 -4.17
CA HIS A 78 -11.32 -1.85 -4.66
C HIS A 78 -11.63 -2.93 -3.60
N ALA A 79 -10.77 -3.11 -2.60
CA ALA A 79 -10.97 -4.16 -1.59
C ALA A 79 -12.28 -3.98 -0.83
N ALA A 80 -13.08 -5.05 -0.67
CA ALA A 80 -14.43 -4.99 -0.10
C ALA A 80 -14.50 -4.56 1.39
N SER A 81 -13.40 -4.70 2.15
CA SER A 81 -13.33 -4.29 3.55
C SER A 81 -11.97 -3.66 3.90
N PRO A 82 -11.90 -2.79 4.93
CA PRO A 82 -10.62 -2.22 5.39
C PRO A 82 -9.61 -3.30 5.77
N MET A 83 -10.05 -4.38 6.42
CA MET A 83 -9.18 -5.48 6.82
C MET A 83 -8.54 -6.17 5.61
N ARG A 84 -9.30 -6.35 4.53
CA ARG A 84 -8.78 -6.93 3.28
C ARG A 84 -7.75 -6.02 2.62
N ALA A 85 -7.96 -4.70 2.65
CA ALA A 85 -6.96 -3.75 2.14
C ALA A 85 -5.62 -3.88 2.88
N TRP A 86 -5.65 -3.90 4.21
CA TRP A 86 -4.43 -4.09 5.01
C TRP A 86 -3.79 -5.46 4.80
N ALA A 87 -4.57 -6.52 4.69
CA ALA A 87 -4.05 -7.86 4.40
C ALA A 87 -3.32 -7.92 3.05
N LEU A 88 -3.85 -7.26 2.01
CA LEU A 88 -3.16 -7.14 0.71
C LEU A 88 -1.83 -6.40 0.83
N LEU A 89 -1.82 -5.27 1.54
CA LEU A 89 -0.60 -4.47 1.74
C LEU A 89 0.46 -5.22 2.53
N ILE A 90 0.09 -5.87 3.64
CA ILE A 90 1.01 -6.67 4.45
C ILE A 90 1.50 -7.88 3.66
N GLY A 91 0.60 -8.56 2.94
CA GLY A 91 0.95 -9.69 2.09
C GLY A 91 1.95 -9.33 0.99
N ALA A 92 1.89 -8.11 0.45
CA ALA A 92 2.89 -7.59 -0.48
C ALA A 92 4.18 -7.15 0.24
N ALA A 93 4.07 -6.50 1.39
CA ALA A 93 5.23 -5.97 2.13
C ALA A 93 6.16 -7.08 2.64
N VAL A 94 5.63 -8.22 3.07
CA VAL A 94 6.42 -9.34 3.62
C VAL A 94 7.48 -9.86 2.62
N PRO A 95 7.13 -10.32 1.40
CA PRO A 95 8.13 -10.81 0.45
C PRO A 95 9.09 -9.71 0.00
N LEU A 96 8.62 -8.46 -0.16
CA LEU A 96 9.49 -7.33 -0.50
C LEU A 96 10.51 -7.06 0.61
N SER A 97 10.10 -7.14 1.89
CA SER A 97 10.99 -6.97 3.03
C SER A 97 12.06 -8.06 3.08
N LEU A 98 11.69 -9.31 2.77
CA LEU A 98 12.63 -10.42 2.69
C LEU A 98 13.66 -10.20 1.58
N ILE A 99 13.24 -9.76 0.40
CA ILE A 99 14.17 -9.42 -0.70
C ILE A 99 15.16 -8.34 -0.26
N VAL A 100 14.67 -7.25 0.35
CA VAL A 100 15.53 -6.18 0.86
C VAL A 100 16.47 -6.67 1.96
N TRP A 101 16.03 -7.58 2.82
CA TRP A 101 16.87 -8.16 3.86
C TRP A 101 18.03 -8.98 3.30
N PHE A 102 17.77 -9.83 2.29
CA PHE A 102 18.80 -10.71 1.72
C PHE A 102 19.74 -10.03 0.73
N LEU A 103 19.25 -9.04 -0.03
CA LEU A 103 20.04 -8.30 -1.02
C LEU A 103 20.58 -6.98 -0.50
N GLY A 104 20.07 -6.51 0.65
CA GLY A 104 20.58 -5.33 1.32
C GLY A 104 22.02 -5.55 1.75
N PRO A 105 22.84 -4.48 1.83
CA PRO A 105 24.21 -4.59 2.29
C PRO A 105 24.23 -5.27 3.66
N ALA A 106 24.95 -6.40 3.75
CA ALA A 106 25.21 -7.07 5.02
C ALA A 106 25.85 -6.04 5.95
N ARG A 107 25.17 -5.78 7.08
CA ARG A 107 25.65 -4.88 8.12
C ARG A 107 26.89 -5.45 8.78
#